data_AF-A0A7K2N6M0-F1
#
_entry.id   AF-A0A7K2N6M0-F1
#
_cell.length_a   1.000
_cell.length_b   1.000
_cell.length_c   1.000
_cell.angle_alpha   90.00
_cell.angle_beta   90.00
_cell.angle_gamma   90.00
#
_symmetry.space_group_name_H-M   'P 1'
#
loop_
_entity.id
_entity.type
_entity.pdbx_description
1 polymer ?
#
loop_
_entity_poly.entity_id
_entity_poly.type
_entity_poly.pdbx_seq_one_letter_code
_entity_poly.pdbx_strand_id
1 'polypeptide(L)'
;MARQKRNPKLRALLVRAADKLNEVGEAQLAEAVRQVLPPVTYEEDGPGGDAVLSLWIRKSTMQAAQRDASERGQTVAGIVDAGFTALLAGQFKPTKQPKAPAGSADPKGTTSIRLSATRQAQVADYVNEHADDLGWKPSPAQVAVAWLEHQYPAPSRT
;
A
#
# COMPACT_ATOMS: atom_id res chain seq x y z
N MET A 1 -6.34 30.01 10.61
CA MET A 1 -5.24 29.68 9.67
C MET A 1 -5.84 28.92 8.49
N ALA A 2 -5.61 29.37 7.26
CA ALA A 2 -6.17 28.73 6.07
C ALA A 2 -5.49 27.37 5.82
N ARG A 3 -6.27 26.28 5.71
CA ARG A 3 -5.78 24.96 5.28
C ARG A 3 -5.25 25.10 3.85
N GLN A 4 -3.93 25.20 3.69
CA GLN A 4 -3.28 25.19 2.40
C GLN A 4 -3.57 23.82 1.76
N LYS A 5 -4.40 23.79 0.72
CA LYS A 5 -4.69 22.57 -0.04
C LYS A 5 -3.36 22.03 -0.57
N ARG A 6 -2.86 20.96 0.05
CA ARG A 6 -1.62 20.28 -0.34
C ARG A 6 -1.77 19.86 -1.81
N ASN A 7 -0.89 20.34 -2.68
CA ASN A 7 -0.86 19.92 -4.08
C ASN A 7 -0.02 18.63 -4.17
N PRO A 8 -0.63 17.45 -4.35
CA PRO A 8 0.10 16.18 -4.34
C PRO A 8 1.12 16.09 -5.48
N LYS A 9 0.87 16.77 -6.61
CA LYS A 9 1.82 16.81 -7.73
C LYS A 9 3.07 17.61 -7.39
N LEU A 10 2.92 18.72 -6.66
CA LEU A 10 4.05 19.55 -6.24
C LEU A 10 4.98 18.77 -5.30
N ARG A 11 4.42 18.05 -4.34
CA ARG A 11 5.21 17.21 -3.42
C ARG A 11 5.97 16.11 -4.17
N ALA A 12 5.30 15.37 -5.05
CA ALA A 12 5.95 14.34 -5.86
C ALA A 12 7.09 14.91 -6.74
N LEU A 13 6.91 16.10 -7.31
CA LEU A 13 7.96 16.77 -8.08
C LEU A 13 9.16 17.18 -7.21
N LEU A 14 8.92 17.66 -5.99
CA LEU A 14 9.99 18.04 -5.06
C LEU A 14 10.76 16.82 -4.54
N VAL A 15 10.08 15.71 -4.24
CA VAL A 15 10.74 14.44 -3.88
C VAL A 15 11.64 13.98 -5.02
N ARG A 16 11.10 13.92 -6.25
CA ARG A 16 11.87 13.53 -7.44
C ARG A 16 13.06 14.46 -7.72
N ALA A 17 12.90 15.76 -7.47
CA ALA A 17 13.99 16.73 -7.60
C ALA A 17 15.10 16.45 -6.58
N ALA A 18 14.75 16.16 -5.33
CA ALA A 18 15.73 15.82 -4.29
C ALA A 18 16.51 14.54 -4.63
N ASP A 19 15.84 13.51 -5.12
CA ASP A 19 16.52 12.24 -5.48
C ASP A 19 17.48 12.44 -6.64
N LYS A 20 17.07 13.20 -7.66
CA LYS A 20 17.92 13.52 -8.81
C LYS A 20 19.12 14.39 -8.44
N LEU A 21 18.99 15.27 -7.44
CA LEU A 21 20.10 16.04 -6.89
C LEU A 21 21.12 15.13 -6.18
N ASN A 22 20.66 14.11 -5.44
CA ASN A 22 21.56 13.11 -4.85
C ASN A 22 22.31 12.30 -5.91
N GLU A 23 21.66 11.90 -7.01
CA GLU A 23 22.28 11.14 -8.11
C GLU A 23 23.45 11.91 -8.75
N VAL A 24 23.37 13.24 -8.82
CA VAL A 24 24.44 14.09 -9.39
C VAL A 24 25.46 14.58 -8.37
N GLY A 25 25.40 14.09 -7.12
CA GLY A 25 26.34 14.44 -6.05
C GLY A 25 26.02 15.73 -5.28
N GLU A 26 24.85 16.33 -5.53
CA GLU A 26 24.39 17.59 -4.91
C GLU A 26 23.60 17.35 -3.62
N ALA A 27 24.23 16.66 -2.66
CA ALA A 27 23.56 16.20 -1.42
C ALA A 27 23.00 17.37 -0.57
N GLN A 28 23.68 18.52 -0.54
CA GLN A 28 23.21 19.69 0.21
C GLN A 28 21.93 20.30 -0.39
N LEU A 29 21.81 20.32 -1.72
CA LEU A 29 20.62 20.80 -2.40
C LEU A 29 19.46 19.81 -2.25
N ALA A 30 19.73 18.51 -2.33
CA ALA A 30 18.73 17.48 -2.06
C ALA A 30 18.13 17.64 -0.65
N GLU A 31 18.99 17.88 0.35
CA GLU A 31 18.56 18.11 1.72
C GLU A 31 17.74 19.40 1.87
N ALA A 32 18.17 20.50 1.24
CA ALA A 32 17.41 21.75 1.23
C ALA A 32 16.00 21.58 0.63
N VAL A 33 15.86 20.81 -0.46
CA VAL A 33 14.55 20.49 -1.06
C VAL A 33 13.70 19.66 -0.09
N ARG A 34 14.31 18.71 0.63
CA ARG A 34 13.62 17.89 1.64
C ARG A 34 13.16 18.71 2.85
N GLN A 35 13.90 19.74 3.25
CA GLN A 35 13.49 20.64 4.34
C GLN A 35 12.27 21.51 3.98
N VAL A 36 12.08 21.83 2.70
CA VAL A 36 10.91 22.58 2.21
C VAL A 36 9.67 21.67 2.12
N LEU A 37 9.84 20.35 2.06
CA LEU A 37 8.73 19.41 2.17
C LEU A 37 8.19 19.45 3.59
N PRO A 38 6.92 19.86 3.80
CA PRO A 38 6.32 19.78 5.12
C PRO A 38 6.33 18.31 5.56
N PRO A 39 6.63 18.02 6.85
CA PRO A 39 6.54 16.67 7.38
C PRO A 39 5.13 16.15 7.11
N VAL A 40 5.03 14.92 6.60
CA VAL A 40 3.72 14.31 6.42
C VAL A 40 3.22 13.90 7.80
N THR A 41 2.51 14.82 8.43
CA THR A 41 1.80 14.53 9.66
C THR A 41 0.51 13.82 9.30
N TYR A 42 0.41 12.60 9.80
CA TYR A 42 -0.77 11.76 9.76
C TYR A 42 -1.29 11.70 11.20
N GLU A 43 -2.52 12.13 11.46
CA GLU A 43 -3.15 11.90 12.76
C GLU A 43 -3.48 10.41 12.85
N GLU A 44 -2.93 9.72 13.85
CA GLU A 44 -3.21 8.31 14.07
C GLU A 44 -4.66 8.15 14.56
N ASP A 45 -5.53 7.66 13.67
CA ASP A 45 -6.77 7.06 14.11
C ASP A 45 -6.41 5.78 14.89
N GLY A 46 -6.97 5.60 16.10
CA GLY A 46 -6.74 4.42 16.93
C GLY A 46 -7.02 3.10 16.19
N PRO A 47 -6.64 1.94 16.77
CA PRO A 47 -6.81 0.63 16.12
C PRO A 47 -8.29 0.35 15.85
N GLY A 48 -8.69 0.48 14.57
CA GLY A 48 -10.07 0.32 14.12
C GLY A 48 -10.55 1.55 13.36
N GLY A 49 -10.14 1.69 12.09
CA GLY A 49 -10.63 2.77 11.25
C GLY A 49 -12.04 2.54 10.74
N ASP A 50 -12.81 3.62 10.63
CA ASP A 50 -14.16 3.61 10.05
C ASP A 50 -14.16 3.47 8.51
N ALA A 51 -12.98 3.45 7.86
CA ALA A 51 -12.89 3.34 6.41
C ALA A 51 -12.97 1.89 5.93
N VAL A 52 -13.89 1.65 5.00
CA VAL A 52 -14.08 0.35 4.35
C VAL A 52 -13.14 0.23 3.15
N LEU A 53 -12.34 -0.83 3.12
CA LEU A 53 -11.49 -1.22 2.00
C LEU A 53 -12.07 -2.46 1.33
N SER A 54 -12.57 -2.30 0.10
CA SER A 54 -13.08 -3.40 -0.73
C SER A 54 -11.95 -4.08 -1.50
N LEU A 55 -11.82 -5.39 -1.34
CA LEU A 55 -10.79 -6.23 -1.94
C LEU A 55 -11.42 -7.18 -2.97
N TRP A 56 -10.89 -7.18 -4.19
CA TRP A 56 -11.21 -8.17 -5.22
C TRP A 56 -10.15 -9.27 -5.22
N ILE A 57 -10.42 -10.38 -4.54
CA ILE A 57 -9.42 -11.39 -4.20
C ILE A 57 -9.95 -12.81 -4.41
N ARG A 58 -9.05 -13.77 -4.60
CA ARG A 58 -9.41 -15.20 -4.67
C ARG A 58 -10.07 -15.65 -3.37
N LYS A 59 -11.15 -16.43 -3.49
CA LYS A 59 -11.86 -16.96 -2.33
C LYS A 59 -10.95 -17.83 -1.45
N SER A 60 -10.10 -18.66 -2.05
CA SER A 60 -9.15 -19.53 -1.34
C SER A 60 -8.15 -18.72 -0.49
N THR A 61 -7.55 -17.68 -1.06
CA THR A 61 -6.65 -16.76 -0.34
C THR A 61 -7.36 -16.09 0.84
N MET A 62 -8.59 -15.60 0.65
CA MET A 62 -9.35 -14.98 1.74
C MET A 62 -9.70 -15.99 2.84
N GLN A 63 -10.11 -17.21 2.48
CA GLN A 63 -10.41 -18.27 3.45
C GLN A 63 -9.17 -18.70 4.24
N ALA A 64 -8.01 -18.79 3.58
CA ALA A 64 -6.73 -19.09 4.24
C ALA A 64 -6.36 -17.96 5.22
N ALA A 65 -6.47 -16.70 4.80
CA ALA A 65 -6.23 -15.54 5.66
C ALA A 65 -7.18 -15.48 6.86
N GLN A 66 -8.47 -15.80 6.68
CA GLN A 66 -9.45 -15.86 7.77
C GLN A 66 -9.14 -16.96 8.78
N ARG A 67 -8.67 -18.11 8.30
CA ARG A 67 -8.27 -19.23 9.15
C ARG A 67 -7.04 -18.89 9.97
N ASP A 68 -5.98 -18.39 9.33
CA ASP A 68 -4.75 -17.97 10.02
C ASP A 68 -5.04 -16.86 11.03
N ALA A 69 -5.86 -15.86 10.66
CA ALA A 69 -6.29 -14.81 11.57
C ALA A 69 -6.98 -15.41 12.83
N SER A 70 -7.88 -16.37 12.63
CA SER A 70 -8.60 -17.02 13.73
C SER A 70 -7.67 -17.85 14.63
N GLU A 71 -6.73 -18.60 14.04
CA GLU A 71 -5.73 -19.40 14.77
C GLU A 71 -4.78 -18.53 15.60
N ARG A 72 -4.46 -17.31 15.12
CA ARG A 72 -3.58 -16.36 15.81
C ARG A 72 -4.31 -15.37 16.73
N GLY A 73 -5.63 -15.45 16.84
CA GLY A 73 -6.42 -14.47 17.59
C GLY A 73 -6.35 -13.05 17.02
N GLN A 74 -6.17 -12.91 15.71
CA GLN A 74 -6.07 -11.65 14.97
C GLN A 74 -7.25 -11.50 13.99
N THR A 75 -7.31 -10.35 13.30
CA THR A 75 -8.27 -10.11 12.22
C THR A 75 -7.55 -10.05 10.87
N VAL A 76 -8.26 -10.32 9.78
CA VAL A 76 -7.72 -10.12 8.42
C VAL A 76 -7.31 -8.65 8.20
N ALA A 77 -8.00 -7.71 8.82
CA ALA A 77 -7.60 -6.30 8.82
C ALA A 77 -6.22 -6.10 9.47
N GLY A 78 -5.95 -6.74 10.61
CA GLY A 78 -4.61 -6.71 11.24
C GLY A 78 -3.51 -7.28 10.34
N ILE A 79 -3.79 -8.37 9.61
CA ILE A 79 -2.85 -8.94 8.63
C ILE A 79 -2.56 -7.95 7.49
N VAL A 80 -3.58 -7.25 7.00
CA VAL A 80 -3.41 -6.23 5.95
C VAL A 80 -2.67 -5.00 6.48
N ASP A 81 -2.95 -4.54 7.71
CA ASP A 81 -2.22 -3.43 8.33
C ASP A 81 -0.72 -3.74 8.50
N ALA A 82 -0.38 -4.99 8.85
CA ALA A 82 1.01 -5.45 8.86
C ALA A 82 1.65 -5.41 7.46
N GLY A 83 0.90 -5.77 6.41
CA GLY A 83 1.36 -5.65 5.03
C GLY A 83 1.57 -4.20 4.58
N PHE A 84 0.70 -3.29 5.00
CA PHE A 84 0.87 -1.85 4.79
C PHE A 84 2.11 -1.33 5.51
N THR A 85 2.34 -1.76 6.74
CA THR A 85 3.56 -1.43 7.49
C THR A 85 4.82 -1.95 6.79
N ALA A 86 4.80 -3.21 6.32
CA ALA A 86 5.92 -3.80 5.58
C ALA A 86 6.22 -3.06 4.27
N LEU A 87 5.17 -2.61 3.55
CA LEU A 87 5.34 -1.78 2.35
C LEU A 87 6.02 -0.44 2.69
N LEU A 88 5.50 0.28 3.69
CA LEU A 88 6.03 1.59 4.08
C LEU A 88 7.48 1.49 4.59
N ALA A 89 7.85 0.35 5.18
CA ALA A 89 9.22 0.06 5.59
C ALA A 89 10.14 -0.46 4.46
N GLY A 90 9.63 -0.61 3.23
CA GLY A 90 10.39 -1.17 2.10
C GLY A 90 10.68 -2.67 2.19
N GLN A 91 10.06 -3.38 3.14
CA GLN A 91 10.24 -4.82 3.34
C GLN A 91 9.34 -5.67 2.43
N PHE A 92 8.34 -5.04 1.82
CA PHE A 92 7.42 -5.68 0.88
C PHE A 92 7.26 -4.84 -0.38
N LYS A 93 7.37 -5.49 -1.54
CA LYS A 93 7.11 -4.86 -2.85
C LYS A 93 5.92 -5.54 -3.52
N PRO A 94 4.79 -4.84 -3.76
CA PRO A 94 3.61 -5.43 -4.35
C PRO A 94 3.87 -5.78 -5.82
N THR A 95 3.66 -7.04 -6.16
CA THR A 95 3.75 -7.52 -7.54
C THR A 95 2.46 -7.23 -8.30
N LYS A 96 2.58 -6.68 -9.51
CA LYS A 96 1.45 -6.50 -10.41
C LYS A 96 0.91 -7.88 -10.81
N GLN A 97 -0.33 -8.16 -10.44
CA GLN A 97 -0.93 -9.44 -10.83
C GLN A 97 -1.15 -9.50 -12.35
N PRO A 98 -0.73 -10.59 -13.01
CA PRO A 98 -1.06 -10.79 -14.41
C PRO A 98 -2.58 -10.91 -14.57
N LYS A 99 -3.11 -10.33 -15.65
CA LYS A 99 -4.49 -10.63 -16.06
C LYS A 99 -4.54 -12.12 -16.40
N ALA A 100 -5.33 -12.88 -15.64
CA ALA A 100 -5.51 -14.29 -15.94
C ALA A 100 -6.21 -14.45 -17.30
N PRO A 101 -5.82 -15.45 -18.12
CA PRO A 101 -6.59 -15.85 -19.28
C PRO A 101 -8.05 -16.12 -18.93
N ALA A 102 -8.96 -15.88 -19.87
CA ALA A 102 -10.37 -16.20 -19.68
C ALA A 102 -10.53 -17.70 -19.36
N GLY A 103 -11.25 -18.01 -18.27
CA GLY A 103 -11.58 -19.39 -17.88
C GLY A 103 -10.56 -20.13 -16.98
N SER A 104 -9.41 -19.54 -16.64
CA SER A 104 -8.33 -20.26 -15.95
C SER A 104 -8.08 -19.85 -14.48
N ALA A 105 -8.86 -18.93 -13.92
CA ALA A 105 -8.62 -18.42 -12.57
C ALA A 105 -9.58 -19.02 -11.53
N ASP A 106 -9.08 -19.22 -10.30
CA ASP A 106 -9.94 -19.41 -9.14
C ASP A 106 -10.99 -18.29 -9.08
N PRO A 107 -12.22 -18.59 -8.63
CA PRO A 107 -13.25 -17.59 -8.51
C PRO A 107 -12.77 -16.48 -7.56
N LYS A 108 -12.63 -15.27 -8.09
CA LYS A 108 -12.44 -14.05 -7.31
C LYS A 108 -13.79 -13.56 -6.80
N GLY A 109 -13.78 -12.91 -5.64
CA GLY A 109 -14.94 -12.27 -5.04
C GLY A 109 -14.58 -10.95 -4.40
N THR A 110 -15.59 -10.11 -4.19
CA THR A 110 -15.45 -8.87 -3.42
C THR A 110 -15.61 -9.19 -1.94
N THR A 111 -14.68 -8.71 -1.12
CA THR A 111 -14.79 -8.75 0.35
C THR A 111 -14.38 -7.40 0.91
N SER A 112 -15.00 -7.00 2.02
CA SER A 112 -14.78 -5.68 2.62
C SER A 112 -14.16 -5.85 4.00
N ILE A 113 -13.06 -5.13 4.24
CA ILE A 113 -12.42 -5.04 5.56
C ILE A 113 -12.43 -3.59 6.03
N ARG A 114 -12.39 -3.38 7.35
CA ARG A 114 -12.29 -2.03 7.94
C ARG A 114 -10.86 -1.77 8.37
N LEU A 115 -10.30 -0.63 7.96
CA LEU A 115 -8.92 -0.21 8.22
C LEU A 115 -8.88 1.30 8.48
N SER A 116 -7.83 1.76 9.17
CA SER A 116 -7.56 3.19 9.37
C SER A 116 -7.58 3.95 8.04
N ALA A 117 -8.35 5.03 7.99
CA ALA A 117 -8.40 5.92 6.83
C ALA A 117 -7.02 6.58 6.63
N THR A 118 -6.41 6.99 7.74
CA THR A 118 -5.03 7.50 7.77
C THR A 118 -4.04 6.50 7.19
N ARG A 119 -4.09 5.23 7.59
CA ARG A 119 -3.18 4.20 7.04
C ARG A 119 -3.39 4.01 5.53
N GLN A 120 -4.64 3.98 5.07
CA GLN A 120 -4.94 3.87 3.64
C GLN A 120 -4.38 5.08 2.86
N ALA A 121 -4.45 6.28 3.42
CA ALA A 121 -3.86 7.49 2.84
C ALA A 121 -2.33 7.42 2.81
N GLN A 122 -1.68 6.97 3.88
CA GLN A 122 -0.22 6.75 3.94
C GLN A 122 0.26 5.84 2.82
N VAL A 123 -0.40 4.70 2.64
CA VAL A 123 -0.08 3.75 1.57
C VAL A 123 -0.32 4.38 0.20
N ALA A 124 -1.45 5.06 0.01
CA ALA A 124 -1.77 5.73 -1.25
C ALA A 124 -0.72 6.78 -1.63
N ASP A 125 -0.25 7.58 -0.66
CA ASP A 125 0.81 8.56 -0.87
C ASP A 125 2.14 7.87 -1.19
N TYR A 126 2.53 6.85 -0.41
CA TYR A 126 3.77 6.11 -0.62
C TYR A 126 3.87 5.49 -2.02
N VAL A 127 2.82 4.78 -2.47
CA VAL A 127 2.80 4.14 -3.79
C VAL A 127 2.71 5.15 -4.94
N ASN A 128 2.19 6.35 -4.67
CA ASN A 128 2.21 7.46 -5.63
C ASN A 128 3.62 8.03 -5.79
N GLU A 129 4.36 8.15 -4.69
CA GLU A 129 5.72 8.69 -4.67
C GLU A 129 6.73 7.71 -5.26
N HIS A 130 6.55 6.41 -5.01
CA HIS A 130 7.45 5.35 -5.46
C HIS A 130 6.93 4.59 -6.70
N ALA A 131 6.00 5.18 -7.46
CA ALA A 131 5.39 4.51 -8.60
C ALA A 131 6.40 4.08 -9.68
N ASP A 132 7.44 4.89 -9.90
CA ASP A 132 8.51 4.61 -10.85
C ASP A 132 9.33 3.38 -10.38
N ASP A 133 9.69 3.32 -9.10
CA ASP A 133 10.42 2.17 -8.51
C ASP A 133 9.60 0.89 -8.49
N LEU A 134 8.29 1.02 -8.27
CA LEU A 134 7.36 -0.11 -8.30
C LEU A 134 7.13 -0.61 -9.73
N GLY A 135 7.33 0.23 -10.76
CA GLY A 135 7.01 -0.07 -12.15
C GLY A 135 5.51 -0.04 -12.47
N TRP A 136 4.69 0.35 -11.49
CA TRP A 136 3.26 0.55 -11.60
C TRP A 136 2.75 1.32 -10.38
N LYS A 137 1.53 1.85 -10.45
CA LYS A 137 0.91 2.64 -9.39
C LYS A 137 -0.26 1.86 -8.76
N PRO A 138 0.00 0.98 -7.78
CA PRO A 138 -1.06 0.23 -7.11
C PRO A 138 -1.96 1.14 -6.27
N SER A 139 -3.23 0.78 -6.10
CA SER A 139 -4.09 1.34 -5.04
C SER A 139 -3.87 0.62 -3.71
N PRO A 140 -4.28 1.19 -2.56
CA PRO A 140 -4.20 0.49 -1.26
C PRO A 140 -4.90 -0.89 -1.28
N ALA A 141 -6.02 -1.02 -1.99
CA ALA A 141 -6.70 -2.30 -2.16
C ALA A 141 -5.83 -3.31 -2.93
N GLN A 142 -5.13 -2.87 -3.98
CA GLN A 142 -4.22 -3.73 -4.73
C GLN A 142 -2.99 -4.13 -3.92
N VAL A 143 -2.47 -3.24 -3.08
CA VAL A 143 -1.41 -3.57 -2.11
C VAL A 143 -1.89 -4.64 -1.13
N ALA A 144 -3.08 -4.46 -0.55
CA ALA A 144 -3.67 -5.42 0.38
C ALA A 144 -3.86 -6.80 -0.26
N VAL A 145 -4.39 -6.84 -1.49
CA VAL A 145 -4.55 -8.10 -2.25
C VAL A 145 -3.18 -8.73 -2.56
N ALA A 146 -2.19 -7.95 -3.00
CA ALA A 146 -0.86 -8.46 -3.28
C ALA A 146 -0.19 -9.05 -2.04
N TRP A 147 -0.35 -8.40 -0.87
CA TRP A 147 0.15 -8.93 0.40
C TRP A 147 -0.53 -10.24 0.80
N LEU A 148 -1.86 -10.29 0.74
CA LEU A 148 -2.61 -11.50 1.07
C LEU A 148 -2.29 -12.65 0.12
N GLU A 149 -2.13 -12.41 -1.18
CA GLU A 149 -1.74 -13.46 -2.13
C GLU A 149 -0.25 -13.85 -2.01
N HIS A 150 0.61 -12.96 -1.50
CA HIS A 150 1.99 -13.31 -1.17
C HIS A 150 2.06 -14.27 0.03
N GLN A 151 1.27 -14.00 1.07
CA GLN A 151 1.21 -14.82 2.28
C GLN A 151 0.42 -16.12 2.08
N TYR A 152 -0.67 -16.06 1.31
CA TYR A 152 -1.59 -17.16 1.07
C TYR A 152 -1.76 -17.40 -0.43
N PRO A 153 -0.71 -17.92 -1.11
CA PRO A 153 -0.77 -18.19 -2.52
C PRO A 153 -1.86 -19.22 -2.83
N ALA A 154 -2.50 -19.07 -3.99
CA ALA A 154 -3.46 -20.05 -4.45
C ALA A 154 -2.77 -21.43 -4.62
N PRO A 155 -3.47 -22.54 -4.32
CA PRO A 155 -2.94 -23.85 -4.62
C PRO A 155 -2.66 -23.95 -6.11
N SER A 156 -1.39 -24.21 -6.45
CA SER A 156 -0.98 -24.52 -7.82
C SER A 156 -1.74 -25.77 -8.25
N ARG A 157 -2.54 -25.67 -9.33
CA ARG A 157 -3.10 -26.84 -9.99
C ARG A 157 -1.94 -27.65 -10.58
N THR A 158 -1.50 -28.69 -9.87
CA THR A 158 -0.74 -29.82 -10.43
C THR A 158 -1.63 -30.69 -11.28
#